data_AF-A0A955R7I8-F1
#
_entry.id   AF-A0A955R7I8-F1
#
_cell.length_a   1.000
_cell.length_b   1.000
_cell.length_c   1.000
_cell.angle_alpha   90.00
_cell.angle_beta   90.00
_cell.angle_gamma   90.00
#
_symmetry.space_group_name_H-M   'P 1'
#
loop_
_entity.id
_entity.type
_entity.pdbx_description
1 polymer ?
#
loop_
_entity_poly.entity_id
_entity_poly.type
_entity_poly.pdbx_seq_one_letter_code
_entity_poly.pdbx_strand_id
1 'polypeptide(L)'
;MPERPASGLGARFVNAAVRPLHLAPAAVGLVGSAGLLVLGLAPLAVALGGLSVSAWGAMVAWDLVSQPAALPGPKEADRSQPLSRGISALHLRRAVDELEEKSRRVRKRIDAHDGVLSGSLLEVRADCDGLLAGSVAMARRGDTIHAYLQSSDPMLIEREAEDRERAARGARDPATAEAFRSAAEAKRRQLQTWTQLRQLHDRIVAELVSAGAALDELDARVVRVTLDDPGESRDVTVGREVKALRERISILEQSAAKTLQEVA
;
A
#
# COMPACT_ATOMS: atom_id res chain seq x y z
N MET A 1 -44.68 34.26 32.50
CA MET A 1 -45.50 33.16 31.96
C MET A 1 -45.03 32.83 30.55
N PRO A 2 -45.09 31.56 30.13
CA PRO A 2 -43.98 30.67 29.73
C PRO A 2 -43.88 30.54 28.18
N GLU A 3 -42.96 29.85 27.51
CA GLU A 3 -42.25 28.58 27.75
C GLU A 3 -40.85 28.58 27.09
N ARG A 4 -39.89 27.89 27.72
CA ARG A 4 -38.64 27.42 27.09
C ARG A 4 -38.84 25.97 26.66
N PRO A 5 -38.41 25.55 25.46
CA PRO A 5 -37.99 24.18 25.24
C PRO A 5 -36.48 24.05 25.49
N ALA A 6 -36.16 23.03 26.27
CA ALA A 6 -34.82 22.59 26.60
C ALA A 6 -34.20 21.71 25.51
N SER A 7 -32.89 21.49 25.67
CA SER A 7 -32.10 20.34 25.23
C SER A 7 -31.77 20.19 23.75
N GLY A 8 -30.50 20.48 23.46
CA GLY A 8 -29.72 19.99 22.32
C GLY A 8 -28.24 19.80 22.70
N LEU A 9 -27.97 19.25 23.88
CA LEU A 9 -26.63 18.77 24.27
C LEU A 9 -26.39 17.43 23.56
N GLY A 10 -25.88 17.47 22.33
CA GLY A 10 -25.67 16.24 21.56
C GLY A 10 -24.75 16.32 20.34
N ALA A 11 -23.95 17.39 20.17
CA ALA A 11 -23.13 17.53 18.95
C ALA A 11 -21.78 18.21 19.17
N ARG A 12 -21.03 17.84 20.22
CA ARG A 12 -19.67 18.38 20.47
C ARG A 12 -18.60 17.35 20.83
N PHE A 13 -18.73 16.10 20.41
CA PHE A 13 -17.69 15.07 20.65
C PHE A 13 -17.02 14.45 19.40
N VAL A 14 -17.31 14.90 18.18
CA VAL A 14 -16.67 14.31 16.97
C VAL A 14 -15.57 15.19 16.36
N ASN A 15 -15.39 16.44 16.78
CA ASN A 15 -14.54 17.38 16.04
C ASN A 15 -13.19 17.74 16.70
N ALA A 16 -12.66 16.88 17.57
CA ALA A 16 -11.36 17.09 18.23
C ALA A 16 -10.23 16.18 17.70
N ALA A 17 -10.52 15.19 16.84
CA ALA A 17 -9.51 14.22 16.40
C ALA A 17 -8.84 14.54 15.04
N VAL A 18 -9.24 15.62 14.36
CA VAL A 18 -8.73 15.96 13.01
C VAL A 18 -7.97 17.27 13.01
N ARG A 19 -7.04 17.44 13.97
CA ARG A 19 -5.95 18.40 13.79
C ARG A 19 -4.68 17.64 13.42
N PRO A 20 -3.94 18.08 12.39
CA PRO A 20 -2.64 17.51 12.08
C PRO A 20 -1.69 17.91 13.21
N LEU A 21 -1.55 17.05 14.20
CA LEU A 21 -0.39 17.08 15.07
C LEU A 21 0.79 16.78 14.16
N HIS A 22 1.68 17.76 14.01
CA HIS A 22 3.00 17.58 13.46
C HIS A 22 3.64 16.39 14.19
N LEU A 23 3.65 15.24 13.51
CA LEU A 23 4.31 14.02 13.95
C LEU A 23 5.82 14.29 13.95
N ALA A 24 6.30 14.86 15.05
CA ALA A 24 7.68 14.67 15.46
C ALA A 24 7.92 13.15 15.49
N PRO A 25 9.02 12.66 14.90
CA PRO A 25 9.25 11.24 14.71
C PRO A 25 9.19 10.53 16.07
N ALA A 26 8.58 9.34 16.06
CA ALA A 26 8.40 8.43 17.18
C ALA A 26 9.73 7.89 17.76
N ALA A 27 10.63 8.78 18.19
CA ALA A 27 11.88 8.45 18.87
C ALA A 27 11.68 8.17 20.37
N VAL A 28 10.45 8.35 20.89
CA VAL A 28 10.16 8.24 22.34
C VAL A 28 9.96 6.78 22.80
N GLY A 29 9.78 5.82 21.89
CA GLY A 29 9.56 4.41 22.25
C GLY A 29 10.79 3.65 22.71
N LEU A 30 12.00 4.04 22.27
CA LEU A 30 13.23 3.28 22.53
C LEU A 30 13.95 3.65 23.83
N VAL A 31 13.75 4.86 24.35
CA VAL A 31 14.43 5.32 25.58
C VAL A 31 13.71 4.87 26.86
N GLY A 32 12.39 4.64 26.79
CA GLY A 32 11.60 4.23 27.96
C GLY A 32 11.82 2.78 28.43
N SER A 33 12.15 1.86 27.52
CA SER A 33 12.31 0.43 27.85
C SER A 33 13.58 0.14 28.66
N ALA A 34 14.64 0.92 28.48
CA ALA A 34 15.88 0.77 29.24
C ALA A 34 15.69 1.17 30.72
N GLY A 35 14.94 2.24 30.99
CA GLY A 35 14.61 2.67 32.35
C GLY A 35 13.68 1.70 33.10
N LEU A 36 12.77 1.04 32.39
CA LEU A 36 11.86 0.04 32.98
C LEU A 36 12.54 -1.27 33.35
N LEU A 37 13.59 -1.67 32.63
CA LEU A 37 14.41 -2.84 32.98
C LEU A 37 15.23 -2.60 34.25
N VAL A 38 15.73 -1.38 34.45
CA VAL A 38 16.45 -0.99 35.68
C VAL A 38 15.53 -0.98 36.91
N LEU A 39 14.22 -0.74 36.72
CA LEU A 39 13.20 -0.73 37.78
C LEU A 39 12.55 -2.11 38.05
N GLY A 40 13.03 -3.19 37.43
CA GLY A 40 12.46 -4.54 37.64
C GLY A 40 11.09 -4.74 36.98
N LEU A 41 10.65 -3.83 36.11
CA LEU A 41 9.38 -3.92 35.38
C LEU A 41 9.59 -4.52 33.98
N ALA A 42 10.35 -5.61 33.90
CA ALA A 42 10.59 -6.37 32.68
C ALA A 42 9.30 -6.74 31.89
N PRO A 43 8.16 -7.09 32.53
CA PRO A 43 6.92 -7.39 31.80
C PRO A 43 6.36 -6.20 31.02
N LEU A 44 6.53 -4.97 31.53
CA LEU A 44 6.02 -3.75 30.90
C LEU A 44 6.87 -3.30 29.71
N ALA A 45 8.19 -3.55 29.76
CA ALA A 45 9.08 -3.27 28.63
C ALA A 45 8.80 -4.18 27.42
N VAL A 46 8.42 -5.45 27.66
CA VAL A 46 8.00 -6.39 26.61
C VAL A 46 6.66 -5.95 26.00
N ALA A 47 5.71 -5.50 26.83
CA ALA A 47 4.42 -4.99 26.36
C ALA A 47 4.56 -3.74 25.47
N LEU A 48 5.48 -2.81 25.82
CA LEU A 48 5.73 -1.60 25.04
C LEU A 48 6.49 -1.86 23.72
N GLY A 49 7.38 -2.85 23.69
CA GLY A 49 8.05 -3.26 22.44
C GLY A 49 7.06 -3.85 21.42
N GLY A 50 6.09 -4.64 21.87
CA GLY A 50 5.03 -5.21 21.02
C GLY A 50 4.08 -4.17 20.43
N LEU A 51 3.83 -3.07 21.16
CA LEU A 51 2.95 -1.98 20.71
C LEU A 51 3.47 -1.22 19.48
N SER A 52 4.77 -1.26 19.19
CA SER A 52 5.34 -0.56 18.03
C SER A 52 4.98 -1.21 16.69
N VAL A 53 4.86 -2.54 16.64
CA VAL A 53 4.50 -3.29 15.43
C VAL A 53 3.00 -3.20 15.17
N SER A 54 2.17 -3.35 16.22
CA SER A 54 0.73 -3.25 16.10
C SER A 54 0.24 -1.84 15.79
N ALA A 55 0.96 -0.78 16.21
CA ALA A 55 0.64 0.59 15.82
C ALA A 55 0.87 0.83 14.32
N TRP A 56 1.94 0.27 13.75
CA TRP A 56 2.18 0.36 12.30
C TRP A 56 1.17 -0.49 11.52
N GLY A 57 0.91 -1.70 12.00
CA GLY A 57 -0.16 -2.55 11.52
C GLY A 57 -1.52 -1.87 11.48
N ALA A 58 -1.91 -1.23 12.58
CA ALA A 58 -3.16 -0.47 12.68
C ALA A 58 -3.18 0.74 11.74
N MET A 59 -2.05 1.41 11.51
CA MET A 59 -1.99 2.56 10.60
C MET A 59 -2.13 2.13 9.14
N VAL A 60 -1.53 1.01 8.75
CA VAL A 60 -1.67 0.44 7.42
C VAL A 60 -3.05 -0.18 7.21
N ALA A 61 -3.57 -0.92 8.20
CA ALA A 61 -4.93 -1.43 8.18
C ALA A 61 -5.96 -0.28 8.12
N TRP A 62 -5.70 0.83 8.81
CA TRP A 62 -6.52 2.03 8.71
C TRP A 62 -6.49 2.65 7.32
N ASP A 63 -5.33 2.78 6.67
CA ASP A 63 -5.24 3.30 5.30
C ASP A 63 -5.91 2.36 4.27
N LEU A 64 -5.86 1.04 4.51
CA LEU A 64 -6.55 0.02 3.71
C LEU A 64 -8.08 0.05 3.87
N VAL A 65 -8.58 0.33 5.07
CA VAL A 65 -10.03 0.39 5.37
C VAL A 65 -10.64 1.76 5.03
N SER A 66 -9.85 2.84 5.15
CA SER A 66 -10.33 4.21 4.97
C SER A 66 -10.30 4.71 3.52
N GLN A 67 -9.75 3.92 2.59
CA GLN A 67 -9.96 4.13 1.16
C GLN A 67 -11.05 3.18 0.66
N PRO A 68 -12.35 3.50 0.82
CA PRO A 68 -13.37 2.78 0.10
C PRO A 68 -13.03 2.88 -1.39
N ALA A 69 -13.05 1.75 -2.09
CA ALA A 69 -13.01 1.66 -3.55
C ALA A 69 -14.23 2.32 -4.23
N ALA A 70 -14.84 3.31 -3.58
CA ALA A 70 -15.73 4.25 -4.21
C ALA A 70 -14.88 5.01 -5.23
N LEU A 71 -14.91 4.53 -6.47
CA LEU A 71 -14.63 5.32 -7.65
C LEU A 71 -15.13 6.74 -7.36
N PRO A 72 -14.26 7.75 -7.23
CA PRO A 72 -14.74 9.10 -7.07
C PRO A 72 -15.59 9.35 -8.32
N GLY A 73 -16.91 9.41 -8.11
CA GLY A 73 -17.82 9.96 -9.11
C GLY A 73 -17.22 11.30 -9.52
N PRO A 74 -17.25 11.66 -10.81
CA PRO A 74 -16.41 12.70 -11.39
C PRO A 74 -16.76 14.07 -10.78
N LYS A 75 -16.26 14.34 -9.59
CA LYS A 75 -16.03 15.70 -9.12
C LYS A 75 -14.87 16.17 -9.97
N GLU A 76 -15.09 17.24 -10.72
CA GLU A 76 -14.12 18.00 -11.51
C GLU A 76 -13.00 18.62 -10.65
N ALA A 77 -12.55 17.91 -9.62
CA ALA A 77 -11.35 18.21 -8.86
C ALA A 77 -10.14 17.97 -9.79
N ASP A 78 -9.78 19.03 -10.49
CA ASP A 78 -8.46 19.30 -11.02
C ASP A 78 -7.81 18.13 -11.79
N ARG A 79 -8.39 17.80 -12.95
CA ARG A 79 -7.85 16.83 -13.93
C ARG A 79 -6.41 17.16 -14.41
N SER A 80 -5.82 18.26 -13.95
CA SER A 80 -4.48 18.70 -14.33
C SER A 80 -3.37 18.15 -13.43
N GLN A 81 -3.70 17.55 -12.28
CA GLN A 81 -2.68 17.03 -11.37
C GLN A 81 -2.24 15.61 -11.78
N PRO A 82 -0.92 15.32 -11.78
CA PRO A 82 -0.42 13.99 -12.09
C PRO A 82 -0.91 12.97 -11.06
N LEU A 83 -1.31 11.78 -11.52
CA LEU A 83 -1.83 10.71 -10.64
C LEU A 83 -0.81 10.23 -9.62
N SER A 84 0.47 10.44 -9.93
CA SER A 84 1.62 10.12 -9.09
C SER A 84 1.82 11.07 -7.91
N ARG A 85 1.00 12.14 -7.81
CA ARG A 85 0.99 13.03 -6.64
C ARG A 85 0.71 12.24 -5.37
N GLY A 86 1.57 12.42 -4.37
CA GLY A 86 1.51 11.72 -3.09
C GLY A 86 2.37 10.46 -3.02
N ILE A 87 3.04 10.05 -4.10
CA ILE A 87 4.04 8.98 -4.09
C ILE A 87 5.43 9.59 -3.89
N SER A 88 6.07 9.25 -2.78
CA SER A 88 7.38 9.79 -2.37
C SER A 88 8.54 9.07 -3.06
N ALA A 89 8.45 7.75 -3.20
CA ALA A 89 9.44 6.89 -3.82
C ALA A 89 9.58 7.19 -5.31
N LEU A 90 10.77 7.63 -5.72
CA LEU A 90 11.02 8.10 -7.09
C LEU A 90 10.76 7.02 -8.16
N HIS A 91 11.10 5.76 -7.90
CA HIS A 91 10.91 4.68 -8.87
C HIS A 91 9.42 4.34 -9.07
N LEU A 92 8.62 4.34 -7.99
CA LEU A 92 7.17 4.13 -8.08
C LEU A 92 6.48 5.30 -8.78
N ARG A 93 6.91 6.52 -8.48
CA ARG A 93 6.39 7.74 -9.14
C ARG A 93 6.63 7.69 -10.65
N ARG A 94 7.87 7.38 -11.06
CA ARG A 94 8.23 7.22 -12.48
C ARG A 94 7.41 6.14 -13.17
N ALA A 95 7.20 4.99 -12.53
CA ALA A 95 6.40 3.91 -13.09
C ALA A 95 4.93 4.34 -13.30
N VAL A 96 4.34 5.08 -12.36
CA VAL A 96 2.98 5.62 -12.51
C VAL A 96 2.91 6.68 -13.61
N ASP A 97 3.87 7.59 -13.68
CA ASP A 97 3.92 8.61 -14.74
C ASP A 97 4.01 7.95 -16.13
N GLU A 98 4.84 6.91 -16.28
CA GLU A 98 4.98 6.14 -17.51
C GLU A 98 3.67 5.41 -17.88
N LEU A 99 3.01 4.77 -16.91
CA LEU A 99 1.71 4.13 -17.11
C LEU A 99 0.62 5.12 -17.53
N GLU A 100 0.60 6.31 -16.93
CA GLU A 100 -0.34 7.37 -17.27
C GLU A 100 -0.13 7.84 -18.71
N GLU A 101 1.13 8.05 -19.12
CA GLU A 101 1.46 8.42 -20.49
C GLU A 101 1.03 7.33 -21.48
N LYS A 102 1.39 6.07 -21.21
CA LYS A 102 1.02 4.91 -22.03
C LYS A 102 -0.49 4.76 -22.20
N SER A 103 -1.22 4.84 -21.10
CA SER A 103 -2.69 4.80 -21.10
C SER A 103 -3.28 5.94 -21.93
N ARG A 104 -2.73 7.15 -21.79
CA ARG A 104 -3.15 8.32 -22.58
C ARG A 104 -2.92 8.14 -24.08
N ARG A 105 -1.82 7.50 -24.49
CA ARG A 105 -1.55 7.17 -25.91
C ARG A 105 -2.60 6.21 -26.46
N VAL A 106 -2.88 5.11 -25.74
CA VAL A 106 -3.91 4.14 -26.12
C VAL A 106 -5.27 4.82 -26.26
N ARG A 107 -5.69 5.63 -25.26
CA ARG A 107 -6.95 6.39 -25.32
C ARG A 107 -7.02 7.30 -26.53
N LYS A 108 -5.96 8.09 -26.78
CA LYS A 108 -5.92 9.00 -27.92
C LYS A 108 -6.07 8.28 -29.25
N ARG A 109 -5.51 7.08 -29.40
CA ARG A 109 -5.71 6.26 -30.60
C ARG A 109 -7.15 5.79 -30.70
N ILE A 110 -7.71 5.21 -29.64
CA ILE A 110 -9.11 4.78 -29.60
C ILE A 110 -10.05 5.95 -29.97
N ASP A 111 -9.85 7.13 -29.37
CA ASP A 111 -10.66 8.33 -29.61
C ASP A 111 -10.52 8.89 -31.05
N ALA A 112 -9.41 8.61 -31.74
CA ALA A 112 -9.22 9.03 -33.13
C ALA A 112 -10.05 8.21 -34.12
N HIS A 113 -10.65 7.09 -33.68
CA HIS A 113 -11.48 6.23 -34.50
C HIS A 113 -12.97 6.46 -34.21
N ASP A 114 -13.55 7.47 -34.87
CA ASP A 114 -14.99 7.66 -34.97
C ASP A 114 -15.58 6.58 -35.91
N GLY A 115 -16.14 5.48 -35.37
CA GLY A 115 -16.73 4.43 -36.21
C GLY A 115 -17.29 3.17 -35.52
N VAL A 116 -17.70 2.22 -36.36
CA VAL A 116 -18.46 0.96 -36.09
C VAL A 116 -17.79 0.01 -35.07
N LEU A 117 -16.49 0.17 -34.78
CA LEU A 117 -15.73 -0.59 -33.77
C LEU A 117 -15.95 -0.08 -32.33
N SER A 118 -16.96 0.76 -32.10
CA SER A 118 -17.16 1.50 -30.86
C SER A 118 -17.37 0.61 -29.64
N GLY A 119 -18.07 -0.52 -29.76
CA GLY A 119 -18.34 -1.40 -28.61
C GLY A 119 -17.07 -1.98 -27.96
N SER A 120 -16.26 -2.69 -28.74
CA SER A 120 -15.06 -3.39 -28.25
C SER A 120 -13.97 -2.41 -27.79
N LEU A 121 -13.74 -1.33 -28.53
CA LEU A 121 -12.72 -0.34 -28.16
C LEU A 121 -13.11 0.49 -26.93
N LEU A 122 -14.41 0.72 -26.69
CA LEU A 122 -14.88 1.35 -25.45
C LEU A 122 -14.66 0.45 -24.23
N GLU A 123 -14.84 -0.87 -24.37
CA GLU A 123 -14.50 -1.82 -23.31
C GLU A 123 -12.99 -1.82 -23.02
N VAL A 124 -12.16 -1.87 -24.05
CA VAL A 124 -10.69 -1.78 -23.92
C VAL A 124 -10.28 -0.49 -23.22
N ARG A 125 -10.91 0.64 -23.55
CA ARG A 125 -10.68 1.91 -22.86
C ARG A 125 -11.04 1.84 -21.39
N ALA A 126 -12.22 1.31 -21.06
CA ALA A 126 -12.65 1.18 -19.67
C ALA A 126 -11.70 0.26 -18.86
N ASP A 127 -11.19 -0.81 -19.48
CA ASP A 127 -10.22 -1.70 -18.87
C ASP A 127 -8.83 -1.05 -18.70
N CYS A 128 -8.39 -0.20 -19.63
CA CYS A 128 -7.19 0.63 -19.46
C CYS A 128 -7.32 1.58 -18.28
N ASP A 129 -8.49 2.18 -18.10
CA ASP A 129 -8.76 3.11 -17.00
C ASP A 129 -8.75 2.37 -15.65
N GLY A 130 -9.36 1.19 -15.61
CA GLY A 130 -9.31 0.30 -14.46
C GLY A 130 -7.90 -0.17 -14.13
N LEU A 131 -7.11 -0.54 -15.14
CA LEU A 131 -5.71 -0.94 -15.01
C LEU A 131 -4.86 0.18 -14.42
N LEU A 132 -5.01 1.41 -14.93
CA LEU A 132 -4.28 2.57 -14.43
C LEU A 132 -4.67 2.89 -12.98
N ALA A 133 -5.96 2.87 -12.66
CA ALA A 133 -6.45 3.13 -11.30
C ALA A 133 -5.89 2.11 -10.28
N GLY A 134 -5.95 0.81 -10.61
CA GLY A 134 -5.36 -0.24 -9.77
C GLY A 134 -3.84 -0.11 -9.65
N SER A 135 -3.15 0.22 -10.74
CA SER A 135 -1.69 0.44 -10.70
C SER A 135 -1.30 1.61 -9.79
N VAL A 136 -2.07 2.71 -9.78
CA VAL A 136 -1.85 3.86 -8.88
C VAL A 136 -2.06 3.46 -7.43
N ALA A 137 -3.14 2.73 -7.13
CA ALA A 137 -3.41 2.25 -5.77
C ALA A 137 -2.30 1.30 -5.28
N MET A 138 -1.86 0.38 -6.13
CA MET A 138 -0.74 -0.52 -5.86
C MET A 138 0.57 0.25 -5.63
N ALA A 139 0.86 1.28 -6.42
CA ALA A 139 2.04 2.11 -6.26
C ALA A 139 2.03 2.91 -4.95
N ARG A 140 0.87 3.44 -4.53
CA ARG A 140 0.74 4.13 -3.23
C ARG A 140 1.01 3.19 -2.05
N ARG A 141 0.50 1.95 -2.11
CA ARG A 141 0.83 0.93 -1.10
C ARG A 141 2.31 0.57 -1.11
N GLY A 142 2.90 0.45 -2.31
CA GLY A 142 4.33 0.28 -2.48
C GLY A 142 5.13 1.42 -1.82
N ASP A 143 4.64 2.67 -1.89
CA ASP A 143 5.27 3.83 -1.27
C ASP A 143 5.27 3.73 0.26
N THR A 144 4.14 3.34 0.84
CA THR A 144 4.02 3.09 2.29
C THR A 144 4.98 2.00 2.75
N ILE A 145 5.05 0.87 2.02
CA ILE A 145 6.01 -0.21 2.31
C ILE A 145 7.45 0.31 2.17
N HIS A 146 7.73 1.08 1.12
CA HIS A 146 9.06 1.65 0.90
C HIS A 146 9.49 2.56 2.06
N ALA A 147 8.61 3.44 2.54
CA ALA A 147 8.88 4.31 3.68
C ALA A 147 9.19 3.50 4.96
N TYR A 148 8.45 2.41 5.21
CA TYR A 148 8.75 1.51 6.33
C TYR A 148 10.14 0.88 6.18
N LEU A 149 10.45 0.32 5.01
CA LEU A 149 11.73 -0.33 4.74
C LEU A 149 12.91 0.65 4.86
N GLN A 150 12.74 1.93 4.49
CA GLN A 150 13.78 2.96 4.63
C GLN A 150 14.02 3.39 6.10
N SER A 151 13.01 3.29 6.94
CA SER A 151 13.10 3.66 8.37
C SER A 151 13.52 2.49 9.28
N SER A 152 13.58 1.27 8.76
CA SER A 152 13.90 0.06 9.51
C SER A 152 15.22 -0.57 9.04
N ASP A 153 16.17 -0.73 9.96
CA ASP A 153 17.45 -1.40 9.68
C ASP A 153 17.38 -2.91 10.02
N PRO A 154 17.39 -3.82 9.03
CA PRO A 154 17.33 -5.25 9.27
C PRO A 154 18.55 -5.79 10.04
N MET A 155 19.74 -5.19 9.86
CA MET A 155 20.95 -5.62 10.58
C MET A 155 20.85 -5.28 12.06
N LEU A 156 20.24 -4.15 12.40
CA LEU A 156 20.00 -3.78 13.79
C LEU A 156 18.99 -4.75 14.44
N ILE A 157 17.90 -5.09 13.75
CA ILE A 157 16.89 -6.04 14.25
C ILE A 157 17.51 -7.42 14.50
N GLU A 158 18.37 -7.88 13.59
CA GLU A 158 19.09 -9.15 13.71
C GLU A 158 20.05 -9.14 14.91
N ARG A 159 20.91 -8.12 15.03
CA ARG A 159 21.82 -7.94 16.17
C ARG A 159 21.08 -7.92 17.50
N GLU A 160 19.96 -7.20 17.54
CA GLU A 160 19.09 -7.12 18.71
C GLU A 160 18.45 -8.47 19.11
N ALA A 161 18.18 -9.35 18.14
CA ALA A 161 17.72 -10.72 18.41
C ALA A 161 18.86 -11.56 19.00
N GLU A 162 20.05 -11.47 18.42
CA GLU A 162 21.25 -12.19 18.89
C GLU A 162 21.70 -11.73 20.28
N ASP A 163 21.67 -10.43 20.56
CA ASP A 163 22.00 -9.86 21.87
C ASP A 163 21.06 -10.42 22.95
N ARG A 164 19.76 -10.52 22.65
CA ARG A 164 18.77 -11.11 23.56
C ARG A 164 18.98 -12.60 23.76
N GLU A 165 19.33 -13.34 22.71
CA GLU A 165 19.68 -14.75 22.81
C GLU A 165 20.94 -14.98 23.67
N ARG A 166 21.95 -14.10 23.52
CA ARG A 166 23.14 -14.10 24.37
C ARG A 166 22.80 -13.78 25.83
N ALA A 167 21.94 -12.79 26.07
CA ALA A 167 21.46 -12.45 27.41
C ALA A 167 20.69 -13.61 28.06
N ALA A 168 19.84 -14.32 27.30
CA ALA A 168 19.13 -15.50 27.78
C ALA A 168 20.08 -16.60 28.26
N ARG A 169 21.15 -16.88 27.50
CA ARG A 169 22.17 -17.88 27.87
C ARG A 169 22.98 -17.48 29.10
N GLY A 170 23.15 -16.18 29.34
CA GLY A 170 23.87 -15.64 30.50
C GLY A 170 23.02 -15.46 31.76
N ALA A 171 21.69 -15.56 31.65
CA ALA A 171 20.77 -15.34 32.77
C ALA A 171 20.78 -16.53 33.74
N ARG A 172 20.94 -16.24 35.04
CA ARG A 172 20.92 -17.26 36.10
C ARG A 172 19.50 -17.69 36.49
N ASP A 173 18.56 -16.76 36.41
CA ASP A 173 17.15 -16.99 36.73
C ASP A 173 16.40 -17.55 35.50
N PRO A 174 15.73 -18.71 35.60
CA PRO A 174 14.99 -19.30 34.50
C PRO A 174 13.90 -18.40 33.91
N ALA A 175 13.19 -17.64 34.74
CA ALA A 175 12.12 -16.76 34.29
C ALA A 175 12.67 -15.60 33.43
N THR A 176 13.78 -15.00 33.88
CA THR A 176 14.51 -13.98 33.13
C THR A 176 15.06 -14.53 31.80
N ALA A 177 15.60 -15.75 31.81
CA ALA A 177 16.08 -16.41 30.58
C ALA A 177 14.94 -16.64 29.57
N GLU A 178 13.77 -17.06 30.04
CA GLU A 178 12.56 -17.22 29.21
C GLU A 178 12.11 -15.89 28.60
N ALA A 179 12.09 -14.81 29.40
CA ALA A 179 11.72 -13.48 28.92
C ALA A 179 12.65 -12.99 27.80
N PHE A 180 13.97 -13.20 27.94
CA PHE A 180 14.93 -12.87 26.88
C PHE A 180 14.74 -13.72 25.62
N ARG A 181 14.46 -15.03 25.75
CA ARG A 181 14.15 -15.91 24.61
C ARG A 181 12.90 -15.45 23.86
N SER A 182 11.82 -15.18 24.58
CA SER A 182 10.58 -14.64 24.00
C SER A 182 10.82 -13.31 23.27
N ALA A 183 11.63 -12.42 23.85
CA ALA A 183 12.00 -11.16 23.21
C ALA A 183 12.88 -11.35 21.96
N ALA A 184 13.78 -12.33 21.95
CA ALA A 184 14.59 -12.69 20.78
C ALA A 184 13.70 -13.25 19.65
N GLU A 185 12.75 -14.13 19.98
CA GLU A 185 11.75 -14.65 19.03
C GLU A 185 10.88 -13.54 18.44
N ALA A 186 10.45 -12.57 19.25
CA ALA A 186 9.71 -11.40 18.76
C ALA A 186 10.54 -10.60 17.73
N LYS A 187 11.84 -10.41 17.96
CA LYS A 187 12.74 -9.73 17.01
C LYS A 187 12.96 -10.54 15.72
N ARG A 188 13.06 -11.87 15.83
CA ARG A 188 13.13 -12.76 14.66
C ARG A 188 11.85 -12.67 13.81
N ARG A 189 10.67 -12.65 14.44
CA ARG A 189 9.40 -12.40 13.74
C ARG A 189 9.40 -11.05 13.03
N GLN A 190 9.87 -9.99 13.69
CA GLN A 190 10.01 -8.67 13.09
C GLN A 190 10.92 -8.70 11.83
N LEU A 191 12.06 -9.40 11.89
CA LEU A 191 12.96 -9.55 10.74
C LEU A 191 12.32 -10.34 9.58
N GLN A 192 11.57 -11.39 9.90
CA GLN A 192 10.81 -12.15 8.92
C GLN A 192 9.76 -11.28 8.22
N THR A 193 9.00 -10.50 9.00
CA THR A 193 8.03 -9.52 8.48
C THR A 193 8.71 -8.50 7.56
N TRP A 194 9.85 -7.93 7.98
CA TRP A 194 10.61 -6.99 7.15
C TRP A 194 10.99 -7.60 5.80
N THR A 195 11.44 -8.86 5.81
CA THR A 195 11.80 -9.61 4.60
C THR A 195 10.60 -9.83 3.68
N GLN A 196 9.45 -10.19 4.23
CA GLN A 196 8.21 -10.36 3.48
C GLN A 196 7.73 -9.05 2.84
N LEU A 197 7.79 -7.94 3.58
CA LEU A 197 7.46 -6.62 3.07
C LEU A 197 8.40 -6.20 1.94
N ARG A 198 9.70 -6.50 2.06
CA ARG A 198 10.67 -6.25 0.99
C ARG A 198 10.32 -7.01 -0.29
N GLN A 199 10.02 -8.31 -0.17
CA GLN A 199 9.61 -9.14 -1.31
C GLN A 199 8.31 -8.63 -1.95
N LEU A 200 7.34 -8.20 -1.13
CA LEU A 200 6.09 -7.63 -1.62
C LEU A 200 6.32 -6.32 -2.39
N HIS A 201 7.17 -5.42 -1.87
CA HIS A 201 7.54 -4.20 -2.56
C HIS A 201 8.19 -4.49 -3.92
N ASP A 202 9.15 -5.43 -3.96
CA ASP A 202 9.84 -5.77 -5.21
C ASP A 202 8.88 -6.39 -6.23
N ARG A 203 7.90 -7.18 -5.77
CA ARG A 203 6.81 -7.70 -6.62
C ARG A 203 5.89 -6.60 -7.15
N ILE A 204 5.52 -5.62 -6.32
CA ILE A 204 4.73 -4.45 -6.76
C ILE A 204 5.45 -3.71 -7.90
N VAL A 205 6.75 -3.46 -7.75
CA VAL A 205 7.55 -2.79 -8.79
C VAL A 205 7.55 -3.59 -10.09
N ALA A 206 7.76 -4.90 -10.02
CA ALA A 206 7.76 -5.76 -11.20
C ALA A 206 6.41 -5.77 -11.93
N GLU A 207 5.30 -5.74 -11.19
CA GLU A 207 3.95 -5.75 -11.77
C GLU A 207 3.59 -4.40 -12.40
N LEU A 208 4.06 -3.28 -11.85
CA LEU A 208 3.93 -1.96 -12.51
C LEU A 208 4.69 -1.93 -13.86
N VAL A 209 5.89 -2.49 -13.90
CA VAL A 209 6.67 -2.62 -15.15
C VAL A 209 5.93 -3.52 -16.15
N SER A 210 5.41 -4.66 -15.69
CA SER A 210 4.62 -5.58 -16.53
C SER A 210 3.37 -4.90 -17.09
N ALA A 211 2.69 -4.06 -16.30
CA ALA A 211 1.53 -3.31 -16.77
C ALA A 211 1.91 -2.26 -17.83
N GLY A 212 3.09 -1.65 -17.69
CA GLY A 212 3.64 -0.75 -18.70
C GLY A 212 3.87 -1.46 -20.02
N ALA A 213 4.48 -2.65 -19.99
CA ALA A 213 4.70 -3.44 -21.21
C ALA A 213 3.39 -3.86 -21.89
N ALA A 214 2.38 -4.25 -21.11
CA ALA A 214 1.07 -4.61 -21.64
C ALA A 214 0.35 -3.43 -22.32
N LEU A 215 0.50 -2.21 -21.79
CA LEU A 215 -0.06 -1.02 -22.44
C LEU A 215 0.66 -0.68 -23.76
N ASP A 216 1.97 -0.90 -23.87
CA ASP A 216 2.70 -0.70 -25.14
C ASP A 216 2.27 -1.74 -26.18
N GLU A 217 2.12 -3.00 -25.76
CA GLU A 217 1.60 -4.06 -26.64
C GLU A 217 0.17 -3.73 -27.10
N LEU A 218 -0.67 -3.27 -26.19
CA LEU A 218 -2.03 -2.82 -26.50
C LEU A 218 -2.04 -1.67 -27.51
N ASP A 219 -1.17 -0.67 -27.33
CA ASP A 219 -1.02 0.45 -28.26
C ASP A 219 -0.69 -0.06 -29.67
N ALA A 220 0.28 -0.96 -29.80
CA ALA A 220 0.65 -1.56 -31.09
C ALA A 220 -0.50 -2.36 -31.73
N ARG A 221 -1.29 -3.08 -30.91
CA ARG A 221 -2.45 -3.83 -31.38
C ARG A 221 -3.58 -2.92 -31.84
N VAL A 222 -3.87 -1.84 -31.12
CA VAL A 222 -4.85 -0.82 -31.54
C VAL A 222 -4.42 -0.24 -32.90
N VAL A 223 -3.14 0.11 -33.08
CA VAL A 223 -2.63 0.56 -34.39
C VAL A 223 -2.89 -0.46 -35.50
N ARG A 224 -2.63 -1.73 -35.23
CA ARG A 224 -2.82 -2.77 -36.23
C ARG A 224 -4.29 -2.95 -36.61
N VAL A 225 -5.20 -3.02 -35.62
CA VAL A 225 -6.65 -3.11 -35.86
C VAL A 225 -7.15 -1.92 -36.68
N THR A 226 -6.50 -0.76 -36.54
CA THR A 226 -6.89 0.45 -37.27
C THR A 226 -6.37 0.51 -38.70
N LEU A 227 -5.38 -0.33 -39.05
CA LEU A 227 -4.81 -0.43 -40.39
C LEU A 227 -5.39 -1.64 -41.17
N ASP A 228 -5.79 -2.70 -40.48
CA ASP A 228 -6.38 -3.91 -41.07
C ASP A 228 -7.92 -3.72 -41.26
N ASP A 229 -8.49 -4.19 -42.37
CA ASP A 229 -9.94 -4.17 -42.66
C ASP A 229 -10.71 -4.99 -41.58
N PRO A 230 -11.86 -4.53 -41.03
CA PRO A 230 -12.46 -5.02 -39.78
C PRO A 230 -13.13 -6.41 -39.86
N GLY A 231 -12.72 -7.28 -40.79
CA GLY A 231 -13.40 -8.52 -41.14
C GLY A 231 -13.10 -9.76 -40.28
N GLU A 232 -12.03 -9.81 -39.46
CA GLU A 232 -11.66 -11.05 -38.76
C GLU A 232 -11.25 -10.87 -37.29
N SER A 233 -12.10 -11.41 -36.38
CA SER A 233 -11.87 -12.06 -35.07
C SER A 233 -10.71 -11.66 -34.11
N ARG A 234 -9.96 -10.57 -34.33
CA ARG A 234 -8.80 -10.17 -33.50
C ARG A 234 -9.19 -9.35 -32.26
N ASP A 235 -10.31 -8.65 -32.30
CA ASP A 235 -10.77 -7.76 -31.21
C ASP A 235 -10.98 -8.47 -29.86
N VAL A 236 -11.46 -9.72 -29.88
CA VAL A 236 -11.81 -10.47 -28.64
C VAL A 236 -10.58 -10.90 -27.83
N THR A 237 -9.38 -10.91 -28.43
CA THR A 237 -8.15 -11.35 -27.75
C THR A 237 -7.54 -10.23 -26.92
N VAL A 238 -7.66 -8.98 -27.39
CA VAL A 238 -7.07 -7.80 -26.75
C VAL A 238 -7.74 -7.49 -25.41
N GLY A 239 -9.08 -7.43 -25.38
CA GLY A 239 -9.83 -7.19 -24.13
C GLY A 239 -9.56 -8.26 -23.07
N ARG A 240 -9.39 -9.53 -23.48
CA ARG A 240 -9.09 -10.63 -22.55
C ARG A 240 -7.75 -10.47 -21.83
N GLU A 241 -6.72 -10.00 -22.51
CA GLU A 241 -5.39 -9.81 -21.91
C GLU A 241 -5.36 -8.64 -20.92
N VAL A 242 -5.98 -7.51 -21.28
CA VAL A 242 -6.09 -6.35 -20.36
C VAL A 242 -6.91 -6.74 -19.12
N LYS A 243 -8.01 -7.46 -19.33
CA LYS A 243 -8.84 -7.99 -18.24
C LYS A 243 -8.08 -8.97 -17.35
N ALA A 244 -7.30 -9.89 -17.93
CA ALA A 244 -6.48 -10.83 -17.17
C ALA A 244 -5.39 -10.10 -16.35
N LEU A 245 -4.77 -9.06 -16.91
CA LEU A 245 -3.80 -8.25 -16.18
C LEU A 245 -4.44 -7.46 -15.04
N ARG A 246 -5.62 -6.87 -15.28
CA ARG A 246 -6.41 -6.21 -14.24
C ARG A 246 -6.79 -7.17 -13.12
N GLU A 247 -7.19 -8.39 -13.46
CA GLU A 247 -7.48 -9.44 -12.49
C GLU A 247 -6.23 -9.82 -11.68
N ARG A 248 -5.07 -9.94 -12.32
CA ARG A 248 -3.79 -10.15 -11.62
C ARG A 248 -3.47 -9.03 -10.63
N ILE A 249 -3.64 -7.77 -11.03
CA ILE A 249 -3.42 -6.60 -10.15
C ILE A 249 -4.41 -6.62 -8.99
N SER A 250 -5.69 -6.90 -9.24
CA SER A 250 -6.71 -7.04 -8.19
C SER A 250 -6.36 -8.15 -7.19
N ILE A 251 -5.93 -9.32 -7.66
CA ILE A 251 -5.47 -10.43 -6.80
C ILE A 251 -4.25 -10.00 -5.97
N LEU A 252 -3.32 -9.28 -6.58
CA LEU A 252 -2.16 -8.73 -5.88
C LEU A 252 -2.54 -7.71 -4.81
N GLU A 253 -3.48 -6.81 -5.10
CA GLU A 253 -3.99 -5.85 -4.14
C GLU A 253 -4.68 -6.54 -2.96
N GLN A 254 -5.46 -7.59 -3.22
CA GLN A 254 -6.09 -8.40 -2.17
C GLN A 254 -5.05 -9.16 -1.36
N SER A 255 -4.06 -9.77 -2.01
CA SER A 255 -2.96 -10.46 -1.34
C SER A 255 -2.13 -9.50 -0.49
N ALA A 256 -1.82 -8.30 -1.00
CA ALA A 256 -1.09 -7.28 -0.27
C ALA A 256 -1.89 -6.80 0.94
N ALA A 257 -3.18 -6.54 0.78
CA ALA A 257 -4.06 -6.18 1.89
C ALA A 257 -4.09 -7.26 2.97
N LYS A 258 -4.18 -8.54 2.56
CA LYS A 258 -4.16 -9.68 3.47
C LYS A 258 -2.83 -9.79 4.22
N THR A 259 -1.69 -9.71 3.53
CA THR A 259 -0.37 -9.75 4.18
C THR A 259 -0.21 -8.60 5.18
N LEU A 260 -0.68 -7.40 4.85
CA LEU A 260 -0.65 -6.26 5.76
C LEU A 260 -1.56 -6.46 6.98
N GLN A 261 -2.69 -7.15 6.82
CA GLN A 261 -3.58 -7.51 7.92
C GLN A 261 -3.02 -8.60 8.83
N GLU A 262 -2.32 -9.60 8.28
CA GLU A 262 -1.68 -10.67 9.07
C GLU A 262 -0.46 -10.17 9.87
N VAL A 263 0.15 -9.07 9.40
CA VAL A 263 1.31 -8.43 10.04
C VAL A 263 0.89 -7.41 11.10
N ALA A 264 -0.38 -6.98 11.10
CA ALA A 264 -0.92 -5.97 12.02
C ALA A 264 -1.37 -6.55 13.36
#